data_AF-A0A1J4Z0D1-F1
#
_entry.id   AF-A0A1J4Z0D1-F1
#
_cell.length_a   1.000
_cell.length_b   1.000
_cell.length_c   1.000
_cell.angle_alpha   90.00
_cell.angle_beta   90.00
_cell.angle_gamma   90.00
#
_symmetry.space_group_name_H-M   'P 1'
#
loop_
_entity.id
_entity.type
_entity.pdbx_description
1 polymer ?
#
loop_
_entity_poly.entity_id
_entity_poly.type
_entity_poly.pdbx_seq_one_letter_code
_entity_poly.pdbx_strand_id
1 'polypeptide(L)'
;MTDNKGISVAGVIAIMLILSLLSIVGVSLLGSTSSLGLDYMQSQQVFYIAEAGREWYIEQIQADNNWSDNASSGDKGPKNFANGSFTITVSDCQTDSLDMVSTAVLTGYENQALQRVVSCHVERGIPDAFNYALYVGGNITSQGADNFTVTGEQAEGVTNFPSVNFFYYQSIADHVISGNHTFASGTYSGVWYVDGNVTVNSNVAINGSIISTGNIDMNHNENITITAVSPNPALIAEGNFQFQDSDHITITGLIYVGANLSGNFLMQKAEDINFTGSVLVAGNFNLQNSEDVNITYDELILDGLPPGLSGGSSSVVASGWKEVL
;
A
#
# COMPACT_ATOMS: atom_id res chain seq x y z
N MET A 1 74.09 -59.80 -21.87
CA MET A 1 72.61 -59.71 -21.89
C MET A 1 72.12 -59.86 -20.47
N THR A 2 72.06 -58.75 -19.73
CA THR A 2 71.46 -58.73 -18.39
C THR A 2 69.94 -58.80 -18.54
N ASP A 3 69.33 -59.73 -17.81
CA ASP A 3 67.93 -60.10 -17.90
C ASP A 3 67.04 -58.94 -17.44
N ASN A 4 66.57 -58.10 -18.37
CA ASN A 4 65.67 -56.97 -18.11
C ASN A 4 64.22 -57.41 -17.77
N LYS A 5 63.97 -58.70 -17.57
CA LYS A 5 62.64 -59.26 -17.30
C LYS A 5 62.06 -58.82 -15.94
N GLY A 6 62.92 -58.51 -14.96
CA GLY A 6 62.48 -58.00 -13.65
C GLY A 6 61.96 -56.55 -13.68
N ILE A 7 62.50 -55.72 -14.59
CA ILE A 7 62.12 -54.30 -14.70
C ILE A 7 60.69 -54.16 -15.30
N SER A 8 60.29 -55.08 -16.18
CA SER A 8 58.96 -55.07 -16.81
C SER A 8 57.82 -55.33 -15.82
N VAL A 9 57.99 -56.29 -14.89
CA VAL A 9 56.94 -56.62 -13.91
C VAL A 9 56.77 -55.50 -12.88
N ALA A 10 57.87 -54.91 -12.40
CA ALA A 10 57.83 -53.78 -11.48
C ALA A 10 57.12 -52.55 -12.10
N GLY A 11 57.35 -52.29 -13.39
CA GLY A 11 56.68 -51.21 -14.12
C GLY A 11 55.17 -51.41 -14.25
N VAL A 12 54.71 -52.63 -14.54
CA VAL A 12 53.27 -52.95 -14.63
C VAL A 12 52.58 -52.77 -13.27
N ILE A 13 53.20 -53.24 -12.18
CA ILE A 13 52.67 -53.08 -10.83
C ILE A 13 52.56 -51.58 -10.48
N ALA A 14 53.59 -50.78 -10.77
CA ALA A 14 53.56 -49.34 -10.52
C ALA A 14 52.44 -48.64 -11.31
N ILE A 15 52.25 -48.98 -12.58
CA ILE A 15 51.17 -48.42 -13.41
C ILE A 15 49.79 -48.81 -12.85
N MET A 16 49.59 -50.07 -12.46
CA MET A 16 48.33 -50.51 -11.84
C MET A 16 48.04 -49.78 -10.53
N LEU A 17 49.06 -49.52 -9.71
CA LEU A 17 48.95 -48.78 -8.45
C LEU A 17 48.61 -47.30 -8.68
N ILE A 18 49.18 -46.68 -9.70
CA ILE A 18 48.85 -45.29 -10.08
C ILE A 18 47.40 -45.20 -10.60
N LEU A 19 46.99 -46.14 -11.47
CA LEU A 19 45.63 -46.17 -12.01
C LEU A 19 44.57 -46.44 -10.93
N SER A 20 44.87 -47.29 -9.95
CA SER A 20 43.95 -47.52 -8.83
C SER A 20 43.82 -46.30 -7.92
N LEU A 21 44.92 -45.61 -7.62
CA LEU A 21 44.90 -44.35 -6.87
C LEU A 21 44.10 -43.26 -7.60
N LEU A 22 44.30 -43.12 -8.92
CA LEU A 22 43.53 -42.17 -9.74
C LEU A 22 42.03 -42.49 -9.74
N SER A 23 41.67 -43.77 -9.78
CA SER A 23 40.28 -44.20 -9.73
C SER A 23 39.63 -43.88 -8.38
N ILE A 24 40.33 -44.08 -7.26
CA ILE A 24 39.84 -43.74 -5.91
C ILE A 24 39.64 -42.22 -5.78
N VAL A 25 40.59 -41.41 -6.25
CA VAL A 25 40.48 -39.95 -6.25
C VAL A 25 39.30 -39.50 -7.12
N GLY A 26 39.11 -40.10 -8.29
CA GLY A 26 37.99 -39.79 -9.19
C GLY A 26 36.62 -40.07 -8.57
N VAL A 27 36.46 -41.24 -7.92
CA VAL A 27 35.21 -41.59 -7.22
C VAL A 27 34.95 -40.66 -6.02
N SER A 28 35.99 -40.29 -5.28
CA SER A 28 35.88 -39.36 -4.15
C SER A 28 35.43 -37.96 -4.59
N LEU A 29 35.99 -37.44 -5.69
CA LEU A 29 35.57 -36.17 -6.30
C LEU A 29 34.11 -36.21 -6.78
N LEU A 30 33.68 -37.30 -7.42
CA LEU A 30 32.29 -37.46 -7.84
C LEU A 30 31.33 -37.53 -6.64
N GLY A 31 31.74 -38.19 -5.56
CA GLY A 31 30.96 -38.24 -4.32
C GLY A 31 30.78 -36.86 -3.68
N SER A 32 31.86 -36.06 -3.57
CA SER A 32 31.79 -34.73 -2.97
C SER A 32 31.02 -33.71 -3.82
N THR A 33 31.12 -33.79 -5.15
CA THR A 33 30.29 -32.94 -6.03
C THR A 33 28.80 -33.25 -5.89
N SER A 34 28.44 -34.52 -5.64
CA SER A 34 27.05 -34.93 -5.45
C SER A 34 26.48 -34.45 -4.12
N SER A 35 27.26 -34.51 -3.03
CA SER A 35 26.81 -33.99 -1.73
C SER A 35 26.63 -32.47 -1.76
N LEU A 36 27.59 -31.74 -2.36
CA LEU A 36 27.47 -30.28 -2.53
C LEU A 36 26.24 -29.89 -3.38
N GLY A 37 25.93 -30.68 -4.41
CA GLY A 37 24.74 -30.46 -5.23
C GLY A 37 23.44 -30.65 -4.43
N LEU A 38 23.37 -31.69 -3.61
CA LEU A 38 22.22 -31.94 -2.73
C LEU A 38 22.07 -30.85 -1.67
N ASP A 39 23.16 -30.45 -1.01
CA ASP A 39 23.15 -29.39 0.00
C ASP A 39 22.68 -28.07 -0.61
N TYR A 40 23.16 -27.73 -1.81
CA TYR A 40 22.74 -26.54 -2.54
C TYR A 40 21.24 -26.60 -2.90
N MET A 41 20.76 -27.73 -3.42
CA MET A 41 19.35 -27.91 -3.75
C MET A 41 18.45 -27.81 -2.52
N GLN A 42 18.81 -28.46 -1.41
CA GLN A 42 18.03 -28.40 -0.17
C GLN A 42 18.07 -27.00 0.44
N SER A 43 19.22 -26.32 0.39
CA SER A 43 19.35 -24.93 0.81
C SER A 43 18.42 -23.99 0.03
N GLN A 44 18.35 -24.14 -1.30
CA GLN A 44 17.43 -23.37 -2.14
C GLN A 44 15.97 -23.68 -1.78
N GLN A 45 15.63 -24.94 -1.49
CA GLN A 45 14.30 -25.30 -1.04
C GLN A 45 13.93 -24.62 0.29
N VAL A 46 14.81 -24.64 1.30
CA VAL A 46 14.55 -23.97 2.58
C VAL A 46 14.40 -22.47 2.40
N PHE A 47 15.19 -21.86 1.52
CA PHE A 47 15.07 -20.46 1.16
C PHE A 47 13.69 -20.12 0.57
N TYR A 48 13.20 -20.91 -0.39
CA TYR A 48 11.86 -20.69 -0.95
C TYR A 48 10.74 -20.90 0.08
N ILE A 49 10.92 -21.79 1.06
CA ILE A 49 9.97 -21.94 2.17
C ILE A 49 9.96 -20.68 3.05
N ALA A 50 11.14 -20.05 3.28
CA ALA A 50 11.22 -18.79 4.03
C ALA A 50 10.53 -17.64 3.27
N GLU A 51 10.77 -17.53 1.96
CA GLU A 51 10.08 -16.55 1.09
C GLU A 51 8.56 -16.77 1.08
N ALA A 52 8.11 -18.02 1.00
CA ALA A 52 6.68 -18.33 1.08
C ALA A 52 6.06 -17.88 2.41
N GLY A 53 6.80 -18.01 3.52
CA GLY A 53 6.34 -17.50 4.82
C GLY A 53 6.23 -15.98 4.86
N ARG A 54 7.17 -15.26 4.24
CA ARG A 54 7.14 -13.80 4.11
C ARG A 54 5.90 -13.35 3.33
N GLU A 55 5.70 -13.90 2.14
CA GLU A 55 4.54 -13.58 1.28
C GLU A 55 3.22 -13.91 1.96
N TRP A 56 3.13 -15.08 2.61
CA TRP A 56 1.95 -15.46 3.37
C TRP A 56 1.60 -14.44 4.46
N TYR A 57 2.60 -13.96 5.21
CA TYR A 57 2.32 -12.99 6.28
C TYR A 57 2.00 -11.60 5.73
N ILE A 58 2.64 -11.17 4.64
CA ILE A 58 2.28 -9.93 3.94
C ILE A 58 0.79 -9.96 3.56
N GLU A 59 0.30 -11.08 3.02
CA GLU A 59 -1.12 -11.24 2.71
C GLU A 59 -2.02 -11.14 3.97
N GLN A 60 -1.58 -11.69 5.11
CA GLN A 60 -2.36 -11.57 6.37
C GLN A 60 -2.45 -10.12 6.86
N ILE A 61 -1.34 -9.38 6.84
CA ILE A 61 -1.32 -8.00 7.36
C ILE A 61 -1.96 -6.99 6.40
N GLN A 62 -2.09 -7.32 5.10
CA GLN A 62 -2.82 -6.46 4.15
C GLN A 62 -4.28 -6.24 4.57
N ALA A 63 -4.91 -7.24 5.18
CA ALA A 63 -6.29 -7.15 5.65
C ALA A 63 -6.42 -6.42 7.01
N ASP A 64 -5.31 -6.26 7.73
CA ASP A 64 -5.26 -5.59 9.02
C ASP A 64 -5.04 -4.09 8.83
N ASN A 65 -5.85 -3.26 9.50
CA ASN A 65 -5.79 -1.80 9.44
C ASN A 65 -4.85 -1.19 10.50
N ASN A 66 -4.41 -1.96 11.48
CA ASN A 66 -3.55 -1.47 12.55
C ASN A 66 -2.47 -2.48 12.90
N TRP A 67 -1.29 -2.30 12.33
CA TRP A 67 -0.19 -3.25 12.53
C TRP A 67 0.46 -3.16 13.92
N SER A 68 0.11 -2.18 14.76
CA SER A 68 0.77 -1.96 16.06
C SER A 68 0.52 -3.08 17.07
N ASP A 69 -0.58 -3.84 16.94
CA ASP A 69 -0.89 -4.97 17.83
C ASP A 69 -0.34 -6.31 17.34
N ASN A 70 0.21 -6.36 16.12
CA ASN A 70 0.71 -7.56 15.48
C ASN A 70 1.88 -8.20 16.22
N ALA A 71 2.58 -7.49 17.09
CA ALA A 71 3.59 -8.11 17.97
C ALA A 71 2.96 -9.15 18.90
N SER A 72 1.74 -8.89 19.38
CA SER A 72 1.02 -9.64 20.42
C SER A 72 -0.13 -10.50 19.91
N SER A 73 -0.65 -10.23 18.71
CA SER A 73 -1.78 -10.95 18.12
C SER A 73 -1.31 -12.10 17.20
N GLY A 74 -2.10 -13.19 17.17
CA GLY A 74 -2.03 -14.20 16.11
C GLY A 74 -1.16 -15.44 16.34
N ASP A 75 -1.65 -16.57 15.83
CA ASP A 75 -0.97 -17.86 15.75
C ASP A 75 0.17 -17.82 14.70
N LYS A 76 1.31 -17.28 15.13
CA LYS A 76 2.60 -17.31 14.41
C LYS A 76 3.33 -18.65 14.54
N GLY A 77 2.62 -19.67 15.03
CA GLY A 77 3.14 -21.01 15.17
C GLY A 77 3.59 -21.59 13.82
N PRO A 78 4.35 -22.70 13.85
CA PRO A 78 4.87 -23.31 12.64
C PRO A 78 3.77 -23.61 11.62
N LYS A 79 3.92 -23.11 10.40
CA LYS A 79 3.05 -23.41 9.26
C LYS A 79 3.77 -24.35 8.32
N ASN A 80 3.10 -25.40 7.88
CA ASN A 80 3.66 -26.37 6.94
C ASN A 80 3.56 -25.82 5.51
N PHE A 81 4.65 -25.92 4.75
CA PHE A 81 4.69 -25.59 3.33
C PHE A 81 5.58 -26.58 2.59
N ALA A 82 5.02 -27.26 1.60
CA ALA A 82 5.67 -28.40 0.93
C ALA A 82 6.22 -29.42 1.94
N ASN A 83 7.53 -29.70 1.89
CA ASN A 83 8.20 -30.70 2.75
C ASN A 83 8.81 -30.10 4.03
N GLY A 84 8.61 -28.80 4.29
CA GLY A 84 9.13 -28.12 5.47
C GLY A 84 8.08 -27.27 6.17
N SER A 85 8.55 -26.39 7.03
CA SER A 85 7.70 -25.44 7.75
C SER A 85 8.39 -24.09 7.89
N PHE A 86 7.61 -23.03 8.09
CA PHE A 86 8.12 -21.72 8.47
C PHE A 86 7.43 -21.18 9.73
N THR A 87 8.11 -20.26 10.42
CA THR A 87 7.58 -19.46 11.53
C THR A 87 7.85 -17.99 11.26
N ILE A 88 6.90 -17.13 11.64
CA ILE A 88 7.02 -15.69 11.47
C ILE A 88 7.22 -15.03 12.82
N THR A 89 8.19 -14.11 12.91
CA THR A 89 8.30 -13.18 14.03
C THR A 89 8.26 -11.76 13.50
N VAL A 90 7.54 -10.89 14.20
CA VAL A 90 7.49 -9.46 13.88
C VAL A 90 7.96 -8.63 15.07
N SER A 91 8.62 -7.52 14.78
CA SER A 91 9.08 -6.52 15.74
C SER A 91 8.78 -5.12 15.22
N ASP A 92 9.06 -4.12 16.06
CA ASP A 92 9.00 -2.70 15.70
C ASP A 92 7.65 -2.27 15.10
N CYS A 93 6.58 -2.92 15.55
CA CYS A 93 5.24 -2.75 15.01
C CYS A 93 4.69 -1.34 15.33
N GLN A 94 4.50 -0.54 14.29
CA GLN A 94 3.72 0.69 14.27
C GLN A 94 2.39 0.45 13.58
N THR A 95 1.55 1.47 13.46
CA THR A 95 0.24 1.38 12.78
C THR A 95 0.37 0.97 11.30
N ASP A 96 1.45 1.38 10.65
CA ASP A 96 1.67 1.31 9.19
C ASP A 96 3.02 0.70 8.79
N SER A 97 3.85 0.29 9.75
CA SER A 97 5.15 -0.32 9.49
C SER A 97 5.49 -1.39 10.51
N LEU A 98 6.26 -2.39 10.12
CA LEU A 98 6.81 -3.42 11.00
C LEU A 98 8.07 -4.04 10.40
N ASP A 99 8.87 -4.66 11.26
CA ASP A 99 9.93 -5.56 10.84
C ASP A 99 9.44 -7.01 10.90
N MET A 100 9.73 -7.79 9.86
CA MET A 100 9.35 -9.20 9.76
C MET A 100 10.57 -10.08 9.56
N VAL A 101 10.54 -11.24 10.23
CA VAL A 101 11.49 -12.33 10.03
C VAL A 101 10.73 -13.63 9.78
N SER A 102 11.00 -14.27 8.65
CA SER A 102 10.51 -15.60 8.29
C SER A 102 11.64 -16.62 8.46
N THR A 103 11.45 -17.57 9.37
CA THR A 103 12.40 -18.66 9.62
C THR A 103 11.83 -19.96 9.09
N ALA A 104 12.49 -20.55 8.10
CA ALA A 104 12.10 -21.84 7.53
C ALA A 104 13.00 -22.97 8.01
N VAL A 105 12.40 -24.15 8.19
CA VAL A 105 13.05 -25.39 8.58
C VAL A 105 12.62 -26.50 7.64
N LEU A 106 13.60 -27.25 7.12
CA LEU A 106 13.40 -28.46 6.32
C LEU A 106 14.17 -29.62 6.94
N THR A 107 13.52 -30.78 7.06
CA THR A 107 14.24 -32.02 7.40
C THR A 107 14.88 -32.55 6.12
N GLY A 108 16.18 -32.35 5.99
CA GLY A 108 16.99 -32.74 4.85
C GLY A 108 17.34 -34.23 4.83
N TYR A 109 18.34 -34.57 4.02
CA TYR A 109 18.85 -35.94 3.93
C TYR A 109 19.53 -36.32 5.26
N GLU A 110 19.47 -37.58 5.67
CA GLU A 110 19.99 -38.06 6.97
C GLU A 110 19.35 -37.41 8.22
N ASN A 111 18.12 -36.88 8.11
CA ASN A 111 17.42 -36.18 9.20
C ASN A 111 18.17 -34.93 9.71
N GLN A 112 19.02 -34.31 8.88
CA GLN A 112 19.63 -33.03 9.24
C GLN A 112 18.59 -31.91 9.10
N ALA A 113 18.43 -31.10 10.14
CA ALA A 113 17.58 -29.92 10.07
C ALA A 113 18.34 -28.79 9.37
N LEU A 114 17.82 -28.36 8.22
CA LEU A 114 18.31 -27.19 7.49
C LEU A 114 17.42 -26.00 7.82
N GLN A 115 18.03 -24.86 8.11
CA GLN A 115 17.32 -23.63 8.47
C GLN A 115 17.79 -22.48 7.57
N ARG A 116 16.83 -21.63 7.15
CA ARG A 116 17.08 -20.35 6.48
C ARG A 116 16.22 -19.28 7.11
N VAL A 117 16.74 -18.06 7.16
CA VAL A 117 16.05 -16.90 7.74
C VAL A 117 16.06 -15.77 6.73
N VAL A 118 14.88 -15.23 6.44
CA VAL A 118 14.70 -14.03 5.62
C VAL A 118 14.12 -12.95 6.50
N SER A 119 14.64 -11.72 6.39
CA SER A 119 14.08 -10.56 7.07
C SER A 119 13.83 -9.41 6.10
N CYS A 120 12.77 -8.64 6.35
CA CYS A 120 12.44 -7.43 5.61
C CYS A 120 11.76 -6.40 6.53
N HIS A 121 11.93 -5.13 6.17
CA HIS A 121 11.08 -4.06 6.67
C HIS A 121 9.83 -3.98 5.79
N VAL A 122 8.67 -3.78 6.40
CA VAL A 122 7.40 -3.73 5.68
C VAL A 122 6.68 -2.45 6.05
N GLU A 123 6.31 -1.68 5.02
CA GLU A 123 5.55 -0.46 5.15
C GLU A 123 4.24 -0.58 4.36
N ARG A 124 3.17 0.00 4.89
CA ARG A 124 1.92 0.17 4.17
C ARG A 124 2.16 1.20 3.07
N GLY A 125 2.10 0.77 1.81
CA GLY A 125 2.17 1.68 0.70
C GLY A 125 0.97 2.62 0.65
N ILE A 126 1.16 3.75 0.01
CA ILE A 126 0.09 4.68 -0.31
C ILE A 126 -0.86 3.95 -1.26
N PRO A 127 -2.17 3.86 -0.94
CA PRO A 127 -3.15 3.26 -1.83
C PRO A 127 -3.10 3.92 -3.22
N ASP A 128 -3.20 3.11 -4.28
CA ASP A 128 -3.06 3.60 -5.66
C ASP A 128 -3.97 4.80 -5.96
N ALA A 129 -5.13 4.88 -5.31
CA ALA A 129 -6.10 5.97 -5.43
C ALA A 129 -5.50 7.37 -5.24
N PHE A 130 -4.45 7.52 -4.43
CA PHE A 130 -3.82 8.82 -4.17
C PHE A 130 -2.78 9.23 -5.23
N ASN A 131 -2.47 8.36 -6.19
CA ASN A 131 -1.57 8.70 -7.31
C ASN A 131 -2.31 9.35 -8.50
N TYR A 132 -3.61 9.60 -8.37
CA TYR A 132 -4.47 10.11 -9.43
C TYR A 132 -4.99 11.51 -9.09
N ALA A 133 -5.05 12.39 -10.09
CA ALA A 133 -5.75 13.67 -9.98
C ALA A 133 -7.24 13.45 -9.68
N LEU A 134 -7.83 12.45 -10.34
CA LEU A 134 -9.24 12.09 -10.26
C LEU A 134 -9.41 10.56 -10.25
N TYR A 135 -9.93 10.02 -9.15
CA TYR A 135 -10.12 8.58 -8.95
C TYR A 135 -11.58 8.27 -8.62
N VAL A 136 -12.30 7.64 -9.56
CA VAL A 136 -13.76 7.54 -9.55
C VAL A 136 -14.24 6.10 -9.64
N GLY A 137 -15.14 5.69 -8.74
CA GLY A 137 -15.65 4.32 -8.68
C GLY A 137 -16.74 4.03 -9.69
N GLY A 138 -17.57 5.04 -9.98
CA GLY A 138 -18.54 5.05 -11.05
C GLY A 138 -17.96 5.61 -12.34
N ASN A 139 -18.77 6.42 -13.04
CA ASN A 139 -18.38 7.05 -14.30
C ASN A 139 -17.99 8.51 -14.10
N ILE A 140 -17.10 9.00 -14.96
CA ILE A 140 -16.87 10.43 -15.15
C ILE A 140 -17.77 10.91 -16.29
N THR A 141 -18.75 11.75 -15.98
CA THR A 141 -19.67 12.32 -16.97
C THR A 141 -19.50 13.82 -17.05
N SER A 142 -19.30 14.34 -18.26
CA SER A 142 -19.28 15.78 -18.54
C SER A 142 -20.31 16.11 -19.62
N GLN A 143 -21.43 16.72 -19.21
CA GLN A 143 -22.52 17.08 -20.10
C GLN A 143 -22.65 18.59 -20.20
N GLY A 144 -22.39 19.15 -21.38
CA GLY A 144 -22.49 20.59 -21.64
C GLY A 144 -21.49 21.41 -20.84
N ALA A 145 -20.41 20.80 -20.33
CA ALA A 145 -19.36 21.55 -19.67
C ALA A 145 -18.36 22.10 -20.69
N ASP A 146 -17.98 23.35 -20.51
CA ASP A 146 -16.95 24.02 -21.30
C ASP A 146 -15.67 24.11 -20.45
N ASN A 147 -14.52 23.82 -21.07
CA ASN A 147 -13.19 23.90 -20.45
C ASN A 147 -12.96 23.05 -19.17
N PHE A 148 -13.50 21.82 -19.12
CA PHE A 148 -13.12 20.86 -18.07
C PHE A 148 -11.70 20.30 -18.31
N THR A 149 -10.76 20.62 -17.43
CA THR A 149 -9.35 20.21 -17.53
C THR A 149 -8.92 19.42 -16.31
N VAL A 150 -8.27 18.28 -16.52
CA VAL A 150 -7.62 17.49 -15.47
C VAL A 150 -6.13 17.33 -15.82
N THR A 151 -5.27 17.89 -14.98
CA THR A 151 -3.81 17.79 -15.07
C THR A 151 -3.32 16.72 -14.10
N GLY A 152 -3.03 15.53 -14.64
CA GLY A 152 -2.60 14.34 -13.89
C GLY A 152 -3.31 13.09 -14.38
N GLU A 153 -3.07 11.96 -13.73
CA GLU A 153 -3.73 10.69 -14.12
C GLU A 153 -5.19 10.65 -13.66
N GLN A 154 -6.01 9.90 -14.39
CA GLN A 154 -7.42 9.67 -14.09
C GLN A 154 -7.72 8.18 -14.08
N ALA A 155 -8.62 7.75 -13.19
CA ALA A 155 -9.18 6.41 -13.19
C ALA A 155 -10.69 6.44 -12.97
N GLU A 156 -11.42 5.59 -13.69
CA GLU A 156 -12.87 5.42 -13.55
C GLU A 156 -13.23 3.92 -13.46
N GLY A 157 -14.42 3.61 -12.95
CA GLY A 157 -14.88 2.22 -12.79
C GLY A 157 -14.06 1.40 -11.78
N VAL A 158 -13.33 2.05 -10.88
CA VAL A 158 -12.46 1.40 -9.91
C VAL A 158 -13.26 0.87 -8.71
N THR A 159 -12.87 -0.27 -8.15
CA THR A 159 -13.63 -0.91 -7.06
C THR A 159 -12.93 -0.82 -5.70
N ASN A 160 -11.67 -0.38 -5.67
CA ASN A 160 -10.85 -0.39 -4.47
C ASN A 160 -10.66 1.03 -3.95
N PHE A 161 -11.41 1.39 -2.91
CA PHE A 161 -11.30 2.71 -2.27
C PHE A 161 -10.66 2.60 -0.89
N PRO A 162 -9.83 3.59 -0.49
CA PRO A 162 -9.39 3.73 0.89
C PRO A 162 -10.60 3.93 1.81
N SER A 163 -10.70 3.20 2.91
CA SER A 163 -11.66 3.44 3.98
C SER A 163 -11.30 4.67 4.82
N VAL A 164 -12.32 5.35 5.34
CA VAL A 164 -12.19 6.51 6.22
C VAL A 164 -12.49 6.12 7.67
N ASN A 165 -11.60 6.46 8.60
CA ASN A 165 -11.81 6.32 10.04
C ASN A 165 -12.36 7.63 10.62
N PHE A 166 -13.68 7.76 10.67
CA PHE A 166 -14.34 8.95 11.23
C PHE A 166 -14.07 9.13 12.74
N PHE A 167 -13.83 8.06 13.50
CA PHE A 167 -13.47 8.18 14.92
C PHE A 167 -12.11 8.85 15.11
N TYR A 168 -11.14 8.57 14.23
CA TYR A 168 -9.86 9.26 14.22
C TYR A 168 -10.07 10.76 14.01
N TYR A 169 -10.77 11.16 12.96
CA TYR A 169 -11.02 12.57 12.64
C TYR A 169 -11.81 13.29 13.73
N GLN A 170 -12.79 12.62 14.35
CA GLN A 170 -13.50 13.17 15.52
C GLN A 170 -12.55 13.41 16.70
N SER A 171 -11.59 12.51 16.93
CA SER A 171 -10.66 12.60 18.06
C SER A 171 -9.61 13.71 17.93
N ILE A 172 -9.27 14.11 16.71
CA ILE A 172 -8.31 15.18 16.41
C ILE A 172 -8.97 16.51 16.05
N ALA A 173 -10.30 16.57 15.98
CA ALA A 173 -11.01 17.76 15.55
C ALA A 173 -10.88 18.91 16.56
N ASP A 174 -10.58 20.10 16.05
CA ASP A 174 -10.66 21.35 16.82
C ASP A 174 -12.12 21.71 17.12
N HIS A 175 -13.03 21.32 16.22
CA HIS A 175 -14.46 21.58 16.31
C HIS A 175 -15.26 20.32 16.05
N VAL A 176 -15.99 19.84 17.06
CA VAL A 176 -16.92 18.71 16.94
C VAL A 176 -18.35 19.23 17.03
N ILE A 177 -19.13 19.02 15.98
CA ILE A 177 -20.51 19.50 15.85
C ILE A 177 -21.43 18.30 15.69
N SER A 178 -22.46 18.22 16.53
CA SER A 178 -23.53 17.25 16.36
C SER A 178 -24.68 17.84 15.55
N GLY A 179 -25.14 17.13 14.53
CA GLY A 179 -26.14 17.59 13.59
C GLY A 179 -25.57 18.44 12.46
N ASN A 180 -26.46 19.04 11.68
CA ASN A 180 -26.06 19.79 10.49
C ASN A 180 -25.35 21.10 10.87
N HIS A 181 -24.40 21.51 10.04
CA HIS A 181 -23.67 22.76 10.21
C HIS A 181 -23.67 23.62 8.95
N THR A 182 -23.75 24.94 9.11
CA THR A 182 -23.62 25.89 8.02
C THR A 182 -22.47 26.85 8.30
N PHE A 183 -21.45 26.84 7.44
CA PHE A 183 -20.40 27.84 7.44
C PHE A 183 -20.94 29.11 6.77
N ALA A 184 -21.17 30.15 7.58
CA ALA A 184 -21.53 31.47 7.09
C ALA A 184 -20.29 32.21 6.58
N SER A 185 -20.47 33.34 5.89
CA SER A 185 -19.33 34.15 5.42
C SER A 185 -18.35 34.45 6.56
N GLY A 186 -17.06 34.18 6.32
CA GLY A 186 -16.02 34.33 7.32
C GLY A 186 -14.77 33.50 7.04
N THR A 187 -13.83 33.56 7.98
CA THR A 187 -12.60 32.76 7.97
C THR A 187 -12.62 31.76 9.11
N TYR A 188 -12.31 30.50 8.79
CA TYR A 188 -12.29 29.38 9.71
C TYR A 188 -10.92 28.70 9.64
N SER A 189 -10.54 28.01 10.70
CA SER A 189 -9.31 27.23 10.77
C SER A 189 -9.51 25.93 11.53
N GLY A 190 -8.59 25.00 11.35
CA GLY A 190 -8.57 23.74 12.08
C GLY A 190 -9.42 22.64 11.43
N VAL A 191 -9.51 21.50 12.11
CA VAL A 191 -10.28 20.34 11.67
C VAL A 191 -11.71 20.44 12.22
N TRP A 192 -12.67 20.57 11.31
CA TRP A 192 -14.10 20.60 11.61
C TRP A 192 -14.71 19.23 11.35
N TYR A 193 -15.10 18.54 12.41
CA TYR A 193 -15.86 17.30 12.36
C TYR A 193 -17.34 17.58 12.59
N VAL A 194 -18.16 17.29 11.59
CA VAL A 194 -19.61 17.50 11.61
C VAL A 194 -20.31 16.15 11.49
N ASP A 195 -20.98 15.74 12.56
CA ASP A 195 -21.83 14.56 12.58
C ASP A 195 -23.23 14.90 12.01
N GLY A 196 -23.27 15.13 10.70
CA GLY A 196 -24.44 15.59 9.96
C GLY A 196 -24.06 16.18 8.60
N ASN A 197 -24.99 16.88 7.95
CA ASN A 197 -24.72 17.54 6.68
C ASN A 197 -24.02 18.88 6.89
N VAL A 198 -23.16 19.24 5.94
CA VAL A 198 -22.49 20.55 5.90
C VAL A 198 -23.02 21.37 4.75
N THR A 199 -23.32 22.64 5.01
CA THR A 199 -23.52 23.66 3.98
C THR A 199 -22.42 24.71 4.10
N VAL A 200 -21.77 25.07 3.01
CA VAL A 200 -20.82 26.19 2.98
C VAL A 200 -21.45 27.31 2.17
N ASN A 201 -21.55 28.52 2.75
CA ASN A 201 -22.09 29.69 2.06
C ASN A 201 -20.99 30.48 1.32
N SER A 202 -21.38 31.49 0.54
CA SER A 202 -20.43 32.40 -0.12
C SER A 202 -19.47 33.09 0.85
N ASN A 203 -18.31 33.49 0.32
CA ASN A 203 -17.28 34.26 1.02
C ASN A 203 -16.77 33.54 2.28
N VAL A 204 -16.53 32.24 2.14
CA VAL A 204 -15.98 31.37 3.18
C VAL A 204 -14.53 31.02 2.83
N ALA A 205 -13.62 31.28 3.76
CA ALA A 205 -12.24 30.83 3.69
C ALA A 205 -11.96 29.86 4.83
N ILE A 206 -11.56 28.63 4.54
CA ILE A 206 -11.23 27.61 5.54
C ILE A 206 -9.76 27.23 5.37
N ASN A 207 -8.97 27.45 6.42
CA ASN A 207 -7.59 26.98 6.51
C ASN A 207 -7.53 25.75 7.42
N GLY A 208 -7.87 24.59 6.86
CA GLY A 208 -8.08 23.36 7.59
C GLY A 208 -8.92 22.36 6.82
N SER A 209 -9.70 21.57 7.55
CA SER A 209 -10.42 20.41 7.00
C SER A 209 -11.89 20.44 7.37
N ILE A 210 -12.76 20.01 6.46
CA ILE A 210 -14.16 19.66 6.79
C ILE A 210 -14.33 18.15 6.64
N ILE A 211 -14.74 17.51 7.73
CA ILE A 211 -15.05 16.08 7.80
C ILE A 211 -16.54 15.95 8.14
N SER A 212 -17.33 15.41 7.21
CA SER A 212 -18.79 15.29 7.33
C SER A 212 -19.22 13.83 7.27
N THR A 213 -20.02 13.37 8.24
CA THR A 213 -20.73 12.07 8.17
C THR A 213 -21.97 12.12 7.27
N GLY A 214 -22.30 13.31 6.75
CA GLY A 214 -23.39 13.52 5.80
C GLY A 214 -22.89 13.98 4.43
N ASN A 215 -23.74 14.77 3.77
CA ASN A 215 -23.40 15.45 2.53
C ASN A 215 -22.61 16.74 2.82
N ILE A 216 -21.94 17.25 1.79
CA ILE A 216 -21.40 18.61 1.75
C ILE A 216 -22.07 19.32 0.57
N ASP A 217 -22.73 20.44 0.85
CA ASP A 217 -23.48 21.23 -0.13
C ASP A 217 -22.88 22.63 -0.25
N MET A 218 -22.55 23.03 -1.48
CA MET A 218 -22.09 24.37 -1.82
C MET A 218 -22.91 24.90 -3.00
N ASN A 219 -24.22 25.10 -2.78
CA ASN A 219 -25.13 25.58 -3.83
C ASN A 219 -25.38 27.10 -3.72
N HIS A 220 -25.44 27.78 -4.86
CA HIS A 220 -25.67 29.23 -4.99
C HIS A 220 -24.61 30.07 -4.27
N ASN A 221 -23.34 29.66 -4.39
CA ASN A 221 -22.25 30.27 -3.64
C ASN A 221 -21.16 30.85 -4.52
N GLU A 222 -20.46 31.84 -3.98
CA GLU A 222 -19.35 32.51 -4.65
C GLU A 222 -18.17 32.68 -3.69
N ASN A 223 -16.94 32.70 -4.22
CA ASN A 223 -15.72 33.04 -3.47
C ASN A 223 -15.48 32.11 -2.26
N ILE A 224 -15.44 30.80 -2.50
CA ILE A 224 -15.09 29.81 -1.47
C ILE A 224 -13.63 29.40 -1.65
N THR A 225 -12.87 29.41 -0.55
CA THR A 225 -11.50 28.88 -0.52
C THR A 225 -11.35 27.89 0.62
N ILE A 226 -10.89 26.68 0.31
CA ILE A 226 -10.58 25.66 1.32
C ILE A 226 -9.14 25.21 1.08
N THR A 227 -8.26 25.46 2.04
CA THR A 227 -6.87 25.06 1.99
C THR A 227 -6.60 24.10 3.14
N ALA A 228 -6.33 22.85 2.79
CA ALA A 228 -5.96 21.82 3.75
C ALA A 228 -4.65 22.17 4.46
N VAL A 229 -4.56 21.77 5.72
CA VAL A 229 -3.31 21.80 6.49
C VAL A 229 -2.81 20.37 6.60
N SER A 230 -1.66 20.10 5.98
CA SER A 230 -1.01 18.79 6.02
C SER A 230 -0.84 18.32 7.48
N PRO A 231 -1.10 17.04 7.78
CA PRO A 231 -1.36 15.95 6.84
C PRO A 231 -2.86 15.67 6.56
N ASN A 232 -3.76 16.57 6.96
CA ASN A 232 -5.19 16.34 6.85
C ASN A 232 -5.72 16.63 5.44
N PRO A 233 -6.83 15.99 5.01
CA PRO A 233 -7.51 16.30 3.75
C PRO A 233 -8.14 17.70 3.78
N ALA A 234 -8.51 18.24 2.62
CA ALA A 234 -9.36 19.43 2.58
C ALA A 234 -10.80 19.08 2.97
N LEU A 235 -11.33 18.01 2.37
CA LEU A 235 -12.72 17.61 2.51
C LEU A 235 -12.87 16.09 2.59
N ILE A 236 -13.72 15.64 3.51
CA ILE A 236 -14.28 14.29 3.51
C ILE A 236 -15.80 14.40 3.65
N ALA A 237 -16.53 13.79 2.72
CA ALA A 237 -17.96 13.57 2.81
C ALA A 237 -18.25 12.06 2.82
N GLU A 238 -18.95 11.57 3.85
CA GLU A 238 -19.48 10.21 3.85
C GLU A 238 -20.55 10.03 2.77
N GLY A 239 -21.39 11.06 2.59
CA GLY A 239 -22.42 11.14 1.57
C GLY A 239 -21.92 11.76 0.25
N ASN A 240 -22.77 12.61 -0.33
CA ASN A 240 -22.49 13.29 -1.58
C ASN A 240 -21.75 14.62 -1.35
N PHE A 241 -21.06 15.07 -2.40
CA PHE A 241 -20.54 16.41 -2.48
C PHE A 241 -21.10 17.10 -3.71
N GLN A 242 -21.66 18.30 -3.54
CA GLN A 242 -22.28 19.00 -4.65
C GLN A 242 -22.10 20.51 -4.68
N PHE A 243 -22.04 21.01 -5.90
CA PHE A 243 -22.12 22.42 -6.27
C PHE A 243 -23.24 22.62 -7.28
N GLN A 244 -24.02 23.67 -7.09
CA GLN A 244 -25.02 24.10 -8.06
C GLN A 244 -25.01 25.62 -8.19
N ASP A 245 -25.03 26.16 -9.40
CA ASP A 245 -25.13 27.61 -9.66
C ASP A 245 -24.08 28.39 -8.82
N SER A 246 -22.82 27.96 -8.84
CA SER A 246 -21.75 28.46 -7.95
C SER A 246 -20.49 28.86 -8.70
N ASP A 247 -19.74 29.82 -8.16
CA ASP A 247 -18.70 30.51 -8.91
C ASP A 247 -17.45 30.79 -8.04
N HIS A 248 -16.26 30.84 -8.65
CA HIS A 248 -14.99 31.16 -7.99
C HIS A 248 -14.71 30.30 -6.73
N ILE A 249 -14.56 28.99 -6.93
CA ILE A 249 -14.28 28.04 -5.85
C ILE A 249 -12.87 27.49 -6.00
N THR A 250 -12.07 27.56 -4.93
CA THR A 250 -10.73 26.98 -4.88
C THR A 250 -10.62 26.01 -3.71
N ILE A 251 -10.21 24.77 -3.99
CA ILE A 251 -9.95 23.76 -2.95
C ILE A 251 -8.54 23.19 -3.16
N THR A 252 -7.71 23.29 -2.14
CA THR A 252 -6.33 22.80 -2.14
C THR A 252 -6.21 21.72 -1.07
N GLY A 253 -6.01 20.47 -1.48
CA GLY A 253 -6.01 19.30 -0.59
C GLY A 253 -6.60 18.06 -1.23
N LEU A 254 -6.64 16.98 -0.45
CA LEU A 254 -7.44 15.80 -0.79
C LEU A 254 -8.94 16.09 -0.61
N ILE A 255 -9.74 15.77 -1.62
CA ILE A 255 -11.20 15.70 -1.55
C ILE A 255 -11.61 14.23 -1.62
N TYR A 256 -12.29 13.74 -0.59
CA TYR A 256 -12.82 12.38 -0.53
C TYR A 256 -14.34 12.42 -0.46
N VAL A 257 -15.03 11.81 -1.42
CA VAL A 257 -16.51 11.75 -1.50
C VAL A 257 -16.99 10.31 -1.52
N GLY A 258 -17.98 10.02 -0.68
CA GLY A 258 -18.58 8.69 -0.61
C GLY A 258 -17.77 7.72 0.24
N ALA A 259 -17.39 8.09 1.45
CA ALA A 259 -16.68 7.19 2.38
C ALA A 259 -17.45 5.88 2.67
N ASN A 260 -18.76 5.85 2.44
CA ASN A 260 -19.60 4.65 2.50
C ASN A 260 -19.68 3.85 1.18
N LEU A 261 -18.82 4.17 0.21
CA LEU A 261 -18.74 3.58 -1.14
C LEU A 261 -19.91 3.89 -2.08
N SER A 262 -20.70 4.95 -1.83
CA SER A 262 -21.87 5.29 -2.66
C SER A 262 -22.06 6.78 -2.96
N GLY A 263 -21.25 7.65 -2.35
CA GLY A 263 -21.36 9.10 -2.53
C GLY A 263 -20.96 9.56 -3.92
N ASN A 264 -21.73 10.48 -4.49
CA ASN A 264 -21.49 11.07 -5.80
C ASN A 264 -20.94 12.49 -5.65
N PHE A 265 -20.13 12.89 -6.62
CA PHE A 265 -19.70 14.26 -6.82
C PHE A 265 -20.55 14.85 -7.95
N LEU A 266 -21.33 15.90 -7.65
CA LEU A 266 -22.13 16.61 -8.65
C LEU A 266 -21.72 18.07 -8.73
N MET A 267 -21.39 18.54 -9.92
CA MET A 267 -21.16 19.94 -10.21
C MET A 267 -22.09 20.36 -11.35
N GLN A 268 -23.00 21.28 -11.07
CA GLN A 268 -24.00 21.74 -12.03
C GLN A 268 -23.99 23.27 -12.14
N LYS A 269 -23.83 23.82 -13.34
CA LYS A 269 -23.75 25.27 -13.57
C LYS A 269 -22.75 25.94 -12.63
N ALA A 270 -21.59 25.32 -12.50
CA ALA A 270 -20.49 25.90 -11.75
C ALA A 270 -19.52 26.62 -12.70
N GLU A 271 -18.95 27.72 -12.28
CA GLU A 271 -17.98 28.53 -13.05
C GLU A 271 -16.71 28.74 -12.21
N ASP A 272 -15.54 28.84 -12.87
CA ASP A 272 -14.25 29.13 -12.23
C ASP A 272 -13.91 28.24 -11.02
N ILE A 273 -13.92 26.93 -11.23
CA ILE A 273 -13.67 25.94 -10.16
C ILE A 273 -12.26 25.37 -10.28
N ASN A 274 -11.50 25.44 -9.19
CA ASN A 274 -10.10 25.02 -9.15
C ASN A 274 -9.84 24.07 -7.99
N PHE A 275 -9.44 22.83 -8.30
CA PHE A 275 -8.99 21.84 -7.33
C PHE A 275 -7.50 21.57 -7.51
N THR A 276 -6.72 21.68 -6.44
CA THR A 276 -5.29 21.32 -6.42
C THR A 276 -5.06 20.23 -5.39
N GLY A 277 -4.61 19.05 -5.82
CA GLY A 277 -4.49 17.85 -4.99
C GLY A 277 -5.12 16.64 -5.68
N SER A 278 -5.84 15.81 -4.94
CA SER A 278 -6.51 14.62 -5.50
C SER A 278 -7.99 14.61 -5.16
N VAL A 279 -8.81 14.13 -6.10
CA VAL A 279 -10.25 14.00 -5.94
C VAL A 279 -10.64 12.53 -6.04
N LEU A 280 -11.06 11.94 -4.92
CA LEU A 280 -11.51 10.56 -4.81
C LEU A 280 -13.03 10.56 -4.66
N VAL A 281 -13.73 9.83 -5.55
CA VAL A 281 -15.19 9.75 -5.56
C VAL A 281 -15.62 8.29 -5.69
N ALA A 282 -16.21 7.72 -4.65
CA ALA A 282 -16.60 6.32 -4.69
C ALA A 282 -17.75 6.04 -5.67
N GLY A 283 -18.67 6.98 -5.84
CA GLY A 283 -19.75 6.93 -6.83
C GLY A 283 -19.36 7.59 -8.15
N ASN A 284 -20.27 8.36 -8.73
CA ASN A 284 -20.07 9.04 -10.01
C ASN A 284 -19.53 10.46 -9.82
N PHE A 285 -18.68 10.89 -10.75
CA PHE A 285 -18.28 12.28 -10.90
C PHE A 285 -19.06 12.88 -12.07
N ASN A 286 -19.99 13.79 -11.78
CA ASN A 286 -20.89 14.37 -12.77
C ASN A 286 -20.68 15.88 -12.87
N LEU A 287 -20.38 16.34 -14.08
CA LEU A 287 -20.27 17.74 -14.45
C LEU A 287 -21.39 18.08 -15.44
N GLN A 288 -22.17 19.11 -15.15
CA GLN A 288 -23.33 19.50 -15.95
C GLN A 288 -23.37 21.00 -16.19
N ASN A 289 -23.33 21.44 -17.45
CA ASN A 289 -23.44 22.86 -17.84
C ASN A 289 -22.48 23.77 -17.06
N SER A 290 -21.27 23.32 -16.77
CA SER A 290 -20.29 24.05 -15.94
C SER A 290 -19.12 24.54 -16.79
N GLU A 291 -18.51 25.64 -16.42
CA GLU A 291 -17.48 26.32 -17.21
C GLU A 291 -16.19 26.45 -16.36
N ASP A 292 -15.03 26.34 -17.02
CA ASP A 292 -13.71 26.59 -16.43
C ASP A 292 -13.42 25.79 -15.14
N VAL A 293 -13.55 24.47 -15.24
CA VAL A 293 -13.29 23.52 -14.13
C VAL A 293 -11.93 22.86 -14.29
N ASN A 294 -11.03 23.13 -13.34
CA ASN A 294 -9.66 22.64 -13.35
C ASN A 294 -9.37 21.73 -12.15
N ILE A 295 -8.83 20.55 -12.41
CA ILE A 295 -8.28 19.64 -11.39
C ILE A 295 -6.80 19.48 -11.67
N THR A 296 -5.94 19.85 -10.73
CA THR A 296 -4.48 19.76 -10.86
C THR A 296 -3.93 18.85 -9.78
N TYR A 297 -3.28 17.76 -10.18
CA TYR A 297 -2.59 16.88 -9.26
C TYR A 297 -1.38 17.57 -8.63
N ASP A 298 -1.24 17.42 -7.32
CA ASP A 298 -0.08 17.89 -6.56
C ASP A 298 0.33 16.80 -5.57
N GLU A 299 1.47 16.16 -5.84
CA GLU A 299 2.01 15.09 -5.00
C GLU A 299 2.49 15.59 -3.63
N LEU A 300 2.88 16.86 -3.51
CA LEU A 300 3.40 17.43 -2.27
C LEU A 300 2.30 17.64 -1.24
N ILE A 301 1.05 17.81 -1.70
CA ILE A 301 -0.13 17.87 -0.84
C ILE A 301 -0.43 16.50 -0.22
N LEU A 302 0.09 15.43 -0.82
CA LEU A 302 -0.05 14.03 -0.39
C LEU A 302 1.26 13.44 0.14
N ASP A 303 2.14 14.26 0.72
CA ASP A 303 3.39 13.80 1.36
C ASP A 303 3.08 12.90 2.57
N GLY A 304 2.75 11.64 2.27
CA GLY A 304 2.19 10.65 3.18
C GLY A 304 0.68 10.43 3.00
N LEU A 305 0.23 9.22 3.37
CA LEU A 305 -1.20 8.90 3.47
C LEU A 305 -1.85 9.79 4.54
N PRO A 306 -2.91 10.56 4.23
CA PRO A 306 -3.59 11.35 5.24
C PRO A 306 -4.05 10.46 6.41
N PRO A 307 -3.68 10.79 7.66
CA PRO A 307 -4.04 10.00 8.82
C PRO A 307 -5.54 9.73 8.89
N GLY A 308 -5.92 8.52 9.30
CA GLY A 308 -7.32 8.12 9.33
C GLY A 308 -7.88 7.67 7.98
N LEU A 309 -7.08 7.62 6.92
CA LEU A 309 -7.38 6.83 5.71
C LEU A 309 -6.61 5.52 5.76
N SER A 310 -7.22 4.41 5.32
CA SER A 310 -6.57 3.09 5.29
C SER A 310 -7.22 2.18 4.26
N GLY A 311 -6.53 1.16 3.75
CA GLY A 311 -7.08 0.26 2.72
C GLY A 311 -7.07 0.90 1.32
N GLY A 312 -7.96 0.48 0.42
CA GLY A 312 -7.70 0.56 -1.03
C GLY A 312 -6.71 -0.55 -1.40
N SER A 313 -6.37 -0.76 -2.67
CA SER A 313 -5.27 -1.66 -3.01
C SER A 313 -3.96 -1.05 -2.52
N SER A 314 -3.69 -1.17 -1.21
CA SER A 314 -2.43 -0.75 -0.60
C SER A 314 -1.41 -1.79 -1.02
N SER A 315 -0.51 -1.40 -1.91
CA SER A 315 0.72 -2.15 -2.11
C SER A 315 1.42 -2.25 -0.76
N VAL A 316 1.73 -3.45 -0.30
CA VAL A 316 2.65 -3.59 0.82
C VAL A 316 4.04 -3.52 0.25
N VAL A 317 4.80 -2.51 0.68
CA VAL A 317 6.16 -2.32 0.21
C VAL A 317 7.08 -3.03 1.18
N ALA A 318 7.62 -4.17 0.75
CA ALA A 318 8.71 -4.83 1.45
C ALA A 318 10.04 -4.24 1.00
N SER A 319 10.81 -3.68 1.93
CA SER A 319 12.13 -3.11 1.70
C SER A 319 13.17 -3.75 2.61
N GLY A 320 14.45 -3.43 2.40
CA GLY A 320 15.53 -3.93 3.28
C GLY A 320 15.69 -5.45 3.31
N TRP A 321 15.30 -6.13 2.23
CA TRP A 321 15.39 -7.58 2.12
C TRP A 321 16.82 -8.07 2.35
N LYS A 322 16.97 -9.04 3.25
CA LYS A 322 18.24 -9.74 3.47
C LYS A 322 18.02 -11.18 3.95
N GLU A 323 18.88 -12.07 3.47
CA GLU A 323 19.08 -13.38 4.08
C GLU A 323 19.95 -13.21 5.34
N VAL A 324 19.51 -13.78 6.45
CA VAL A 324 20.27 -13.81 7.71
C VAL A 324 20.86 -15.21 7.83
N LEU A 325 22.18 -15.31 7.65
CA LEU A 325 22.96 -16.54 7.78
C LEU A 325 23.28 -16.86 9.24
#